data_AF-A0A9W6QK93-F1
#
_entry.id   AF-A0A9W6QK93-F1
#
_cell.length_a   1.000
_cell.length_b   1.000
_cell.length_c   1.000
_cell.angle_alpha   90.00
_cell.angle_beta   90.00
_cell.angle_gamma   90.00
#
_symmetry.space_group_name_H-M   'P 1'
#
loop_
_entity.id
_entity.type
_entity.pdbx_description
1 polymer ?
#
loop_
_entity_poly.entity_id
_entity_poly.type
_entity_poly.pdbx_seq_one_letter_code
_entity_poly.pdbx_strand_id
1 'polypeptide(L)'
;MDLDPGPLGRSGQLLKTGRGIDNTVDYVAESATSVLAAVVAAARADRFDPILIENLDEDPDDDEYEDIGVLIDEFHTSYPQSFAIGGRALAEVVGEFPDPLLVQALFLHTATTLDLTALAGTPRLRRLFVNATGHVRASVPPLLESLTITSGSVDWAALAGHPTLWELTVTGAPVRAADLAALPALTRLDLSATEVDDVAALADLDLRVLILNPGQWDKLARLPARLVCAGFVGDGAEDWATRIREIHPG
;
A
#
# COMPACT_ATOMS: atom_id res chain seq x y z
N MET A 1 9.85 4.06 -18.62
CA MET A 1 9.31 5.35 -19.12
C MET A 1 7.96 5.06 -19.74
N ASP A 2 6.94 5.81 -19.37
CA ASP A 2 5.59 5.66 -19.88
C ASP A 2 5.33 6.69 -20.98
N LEU A 3 5.01 6.22 -22.17
CA LEU A 3 4.79 7.06 -23.36
C LEU A 3 3.30 7.24 -23.68
N ASP A 4 2.44 6.39 -23.13
CA ASP A 4 1.00 6.36 -23.37
C ASP A 4 0.25 6.36 -22.03
N PRO A 5 0.36 7.46 -21.27
CA PRO A 5 -0.22 7.54 -19.95
C PRO A 5 -1.75 7.51 -20.00
N GLY A 6 -2.36 6.97 -18.96
CA GLY A 6 -3.79 7.15 -18.72
C GLY A 6 -4.19 8.63 -18.57
N PRO A 7 -5.50 8.94 -18.46
CA PRO A 7 -6.03 10.31 -18.52
C PRO A 7 -5.43 11.34 -17.54
N LEU A 8 -4.80 10.89 -16.45
CA LEU A 8 -4.15 11.72 -15.43
C LEU A 8 -2.61 11.69 -15.46
N GLY A 9 -2.02 10.88 -16.33
CA GLY A 9 -0.56 10.77 -16.45
C GLY A 9 0.01 11.73 -17.50
N ARG A 10 1.34 11.86 -17.51
CA ARG A 10 2.06 12.72 -18.47
C ARG A 10 2.97 11.88 -19.35
N SER A 11 2.97 12.16 -20.65
CA SER A 11 3.82 11.40 -21.57
C SER A 11 5.29 11.67 -21.24
N GLY A 12 6.06 10.60 -21.15
CA GLY A 12 7.46 10.64 -20.73
C GLY A 12 7.68 10.56 -19.22
N GLN A 13 6.63 10.37 -18.42
CA GLN A 13 6.75 10.11 -16.98
C GLN A 13 7.57 8.85 -16.71
N LEU A 14 8.25 8.83 -15.56
CA LEU A 14 9.04 7.69 -15.13
C LEU A 14 8.28 6.92 -14.06
N LEU A 15 8.15 5.61 -14.31
CA LEU A 15 7.58 4.64 -13.40
C LEU A 15 8.64 3.57 -13.14
N LYS A 16 8.71 3.08 -11.91
CA LYS A 16 9.57 1.98 -11.48
C LYS A 16 8.71 0.72 -11.33
N THR A 17 9.08 -0.35 -12.03
CA THR A 17 8.36 -1.63 -12.07
C THR A 17 9.36 -2.78 -12.14
N GLY A 18 9.09 -3.96 -11.56
CA GLY A 18 9.95 -5.14 -11.71
C GLY A 18 10.17 -5.96 -10.44
N ARG A 19 10.95 -7.05 -10.54
CA ARG A 19 11.34 -7.87 -9.37
C ARG A 19 12.23 -7.08 -8.43
N GLY A 20 11.98 -7.18 -7.12
CA GLY A 20 12.71 -6.43 -6.08
C GLY A 20 12.11 -5.04 -5.79
N ILE A 21 11.00 -4.70 -6.45
CA ILE A 21 10.12 -3.60 -6.03
C ILE A 21 8.95 -4.28 -5.34
N ASP A 22 8.73 -3.97 -4.06
CA ASP A 22 7.63 -4.54 -3.27
C ASP A 22 6.23 -4.15 -3.81
N ASN A 23 6.19 -3.28 -4.81
CA ASN A 23 5.00 -2.71 -5.44
C ASN A 23 4.86 -3.13 -6.91
N THR A 24 3.63 -3.11 -7.42
CA THR A 24 3.35 -3.34 -8.83
C THR A 24 3.94 -2.25 -9.74
N VAL A 25 3.82 -0.97 -9.33
CA VAL A 25 4.35 0.20 -10.04
C VAL A 25 4.57 1.35 -9.04
N ASP A 26 5.70 2.05 -9.11
CA ASP A 26 5.94 3.31 -8.36
C ASP A 26 6.13 4.48 -9.33
N TYR A 27 5.54 5.63 -9.03
CA TYR A 27 5.83 6.87 -9.75
C TYR A 27 7.19 7.42 -9.30
N VAL A 28 8.08 7.68 -10.26
CA VAL A 28 9.44 8.16 -10.01
C VAL A 28 9.56 9.64 -10.34
N ALA A 29 9.05 10.08 -11.49
CA ALA A 29 9.16 11.47 -11.92
C ALA A 29 8.14 11.83 -12.99
N GLU A 30 7.85 13.13 -13.12
CA GLU A 30 6.88 13.64 -14.09
C GLU A 30 7.35 13.56 -15.54
N SER A 31 8.66 13.54 -15.75
CA SER A 31 9.24 13.30 -17.07
C SER A 31 10.69 12.80 -16.96
N ALA A 32 11.16 12.08 -17.98
CA ALA A 32 12.59 11.80 -18.13
C ALA A 32 13.41 13.10 -18.23
N THR A 33 12.85 14.14 -18.87
CA THR A 33 13.50 15.44 -19.02
C THR A 33 13.72 16.15 -17.69
N SER A 34 12.77 16.11 -16.76
CA SER A 34 12.93 16.72 -15.43
C SER A 34 14.03 16.03 -14.64
N VAL A 35 14.13 14.69 -14.74
CA VAL A 35 15.20 13.93 -14.11
C VAL A 35 16.57 14.29 -14.70
N LEU A 36 16.69 14.29 -16.03
CA LEU A 36 17.94 14.65 -16.69
C LEU A 36 18.36 16.10 -16.38
N ALA A 37 17.41 17.03 -16.30
CA ALA A 37 17.69 18.42 -15.95
C ALA A 37 18.24 18.54 -14.52
N ALA A 38 17.65 17.82 -13.56
CA ALA A 38 18.14 17.78 -12.19
C ALA A 38 19.51 17.11 -12.07
N VAL A 39 19.76 16.02 -12.80
CA VAL A 39 21.09 15.36 -12.88
C VAL A 39 22.13 16.34 -13.40
N VAL A 40 21.85 17.03 -14.50
CA VAL A 40 22.76 18.04 -15.07
C VAL A 40 22.98 19.21 -14.10
N ALA A 41 21.96 19.63 -13.36
CA ALA A 41 22.08 20.67 -12.35
C ALA A 41 22.97 20.23 -11.17
N ALA A 42 22.79 19.01 -10.67
CA ALA A 42 23.60 18.43 -9.60
C ALA A 42 25.07 18.27 -10.02
N ALA A 43 25.31 17.76 -11.24
CA ALA A 43 26.66 17.64 -11.81
C ALA A 43 27.36 19.01 -11.92
N ARG A 44 26.64 20.04 -12.38
CA ARG A 44 27.18 21.42 -12.45
C ARG A 44 27.44 22.03 -11.08
N ALA A 45 26.76 21.55 -10.05
CA ALA A 45 26.92 21.97 -8.67
C ALA A 45 27.94 21.11 -7.90
N ASP A 46 28.66 20.21 -8.59
CA ASP A 46 29.67 19.31 -7.99
C ASP A 46 29.10 18.40 -6.89
N ARG A 47 27.80 18.07 -6.99
CA ARG A 47 27.10 17.20 -6.05
C ARG A 47 27.19 15.74 -6.50
N PHE A 48 28.36 15.14 -6.35
CA PHE A 48 28.56 13.72 -6.65
C PHE A 48 28.33 12.85 -5.41
N ASP A 49 27.89 11.60 -5.61
CA ASP A 49 27.68 10.66 -4.50
C ASP A 49 29.03 10.12 -4.01
N PRO A 50 29.45 10.43 -2.77
CA PRO A 50 30.76 10.04 -2.27
C PRO A 50 30.91 8.52 -2.13
N ILE A 51 29.82 7.76 -1.93
CA ILE A 51 29.88 6.29 -1.80
C ILE A 51 30.29 5.63 -3.13
N LEU A 52 29.96 6.26 -4.26
CA LEU A 52 30.32 5.78 -5.59
C LEU A 52 31.66 6.35 -6.08
N ILE A 53 32.20 7.37 -5.39
CA ILE A 53 33.52 7.96 -5.69
C ILE A 53 34.62 7.19 -4.96
N GLU A 54 34.36 6.62 -3.77
CA GLU A 54 35.35 5.85 -3.00
C GLU A 54 35.78 4.53 -3.67
N ASN A 55 35.03 4.04 -4.66
CA ASN A 55 35.38 2.85 -5.45
C ASN A 55 36.26 3.16 -6.68
N LEU A 56 36.67 4.42 -6.91
CA LEU A 56 37.52 4.77 -8.05
C LEU A 56 39.01 4.42 -7.84
N ASP A 57 39.41 4.06 -6.62
CA ASP A 57 40.78 3.74 -6.25
C ASP A 57 41.04 2.21 -6.09
N GLU A 58 40.02 1.36 -6.25
CA GLU A 58 40.16 -0.11 -6.20
C GLU A 58 40.20 -0.71 -7.61
N ASP A 59 41.26 -1.51 -7.83
CA ASP A 59 41.60 -2.39 -8.98
C ASP A 59 40.91 -2.11 -10.36
N PRO A 60 41.64 -1.62 -11.38
CA PRO A 60 41.08 -1.39 -12.72
C PRO A 60 40.65 -2.67 -13.47
N ASP A 61 40.90 -3.86 -12.91
CA ASP A 61 40.45 -5.15 -13.42
C ASP A 61 39.17 -5.68 -12.72
N ASP A 62 38.59 -4.94 -11.76
CA ASP A 62 37.32 -5.32 -11.12
C ASP A 62 36.14 -4.69 -11.90
N ASP A 63 35.44 -5.50 -12.69
CA ASP A 63 34.27 -5.11 -13.51
C ASP A 63 33.03 -4.72 -12.66
N GLU A 64 33.18 -4.48 -11.35
CA GLU A 64 32.08 -4.24 -10.42
C GLU A 64 31.71 -2.74 -10.34
N TYR A 65 31.06 -2.27 -11.41
CA TYR A 65 30.27 -1.03 -11.51
C TYR A 65 30.99 0.30 -11.16
N GLU A 66 31.70 0.87 -12.15
CA GLU A 66 32.03 2.30 -12.20
C GLU A 66 30.76 3.17 -12.40
N ASP A 67 29.85 3.21 -11.43
CA ASP A 67 28.67 4.07 -11.51
C ASP A 67 29.00 5.47 -10.97
N ILE A 68 29.27 6.44 -11.84
CA ILE A 68 29.33 7.85 -11.43
C ILE A 68 27.91 8.35 -11.13
N GLY A 69 27.57 8.46 -9.84
CA GLY A 69 26.30 9.00 -9.37
C GLY A 69 26.37 10.48 -9.01
N VAL A 70 25.29 11.23 -9.30
CA VAL A 70 25.08 12.58 -8.74
C VAL A 70 23.99 12.55 -7.68
N LEU A 71 24.21 13.31 -6.60
CA LEU A 71 23.22 13.57 -5.57
C LEU A 71 22.21 14.59 -6.09
N ILE A 72 21.19 14.10 -6.78
CA ILE A 72 19.97 14.88 -7.04
C ILE A 72 19.10 14.93 -5.78
N ASP A 73 18.46 16.08 -5.52
CA ASP A 73 17.39 16.14 -4.52
C ASP A 73 16.32 15.14 -4.98
N GLU A 74 16.11 14.09 -4.18
CA GLU A 74 15.57 12.79 -4.61
C GLU A 74 14.34 12.87 -5.52
N PHE A 75 14.35 12.11 -6.62
CA PHE A 75 13.11 11.71 -7.30
C PHE A 75 12.55 10.48 -6.62
N HIS A 76 11.40 10.67 -5.96
CA HIS A 76 10.49 9.70 -5.35
C HIS A 76 11.05 8.30 -5.20
N THR A 77 12.08 8.19 -4.35
CA THR A 77 12.31 6.93 -3.68
C THR A 77 11.02 6.66 -2.89
N SER A 78 10.47 5.46 -3.07
CA SER A 78 9.38 4.95 -2.23
C SER A 78 9.92 4.75 -0.82
N TYR A 79 10.38 5.82 -0.15
CA TYR A 79 10.56 5.79 1.28
C TYR A 79 9.17 5.94 1.88
N PRO A 80 8.63 4.88 2.52
CA PRO A 80 7.41 5.00 3.26
C PRO A 80 7.59 6.10 4.30
N GLN A 81 6.81 7.17 4.18
CA GLN A 81 6.89 8.24 5.16
C GLN A 81 6.13 7.77 6.40
N SER A 82 6.86 7.62 7.51
CA SER A 82 6.33 7.11 8.78
C SER A 82 6.18 8.26 9.77
N PHE A 83 4.97 8.42 10.31
CA PHE A 83 4.63 9.53 11.19
C PHE A 83 3.90 9.07 12.44
N ALA A 84 4.39 9.57 13.57
CA ALA A 84 3.68 9.57 14.83
C ALA A 84 2.66 10.71 14.82
N ILE A 85 1.36 10.38 14.76
CA ILE A 85 0.32 11.41 14.86
C ILE A 85 0.21 11.90 16.31
N GLY A 86 0.28 10.98 17.27
CA GLY A 86 0.07 11.30 18.67
C GLY A 86 -1.30 11.97 18.89
N GLY A 87 -1.31 13.11 19.56
CA GLY A 87 -2.52 13.92 19.79
C GLY A 87 -2.77 15.01 18.74
N ARG A 88 -2.01 15.05 17.65
CA ARG A 88 -2.10 16.09 16.62
C ARG A 88 -3.19 15.79 15.61
N ALA A 89 -3.70 16.82 14.94
CA ALA A 89 -4.59 16.62 13.80
C ALA A 89 -3.78 16.13 12.59
N LEU A 90 -4.30 15.14 11.84
CA LEU A 90 -3.62 14.62 10.64
C LEU A 90 -3.38 15.72 9.59
N ALA A 91 -4.27 16.71 9.50
CA ALA A 91 -4.11 17.85 8.59
C ALA A 91 -2.84 18.67 8.87
N GLU A 92 -2.41 18.78 10.13
CA GLU A 92 -1.16 19.47 10.47
C GLU A 92 0.05 18.67 9.98
N VAL A 93 0.02 17.34 10.18
CA VAL A 93 1.10 16.44 9.73
C VAL A 93 1.22 16.46 8.21
N VAL A 94 0.09 16.43 7.49
CA VAL A 94 0.08 16.53 6.02
C VAL A 94 0.64 17.89 5.56
N GLY A 95 0.39 18.97 6.31
CA GLY A 95 0.93 20.30 6.02
C GLY A 95 2.44 20.43 6.19
N GLU A 96 3.10 19.49 6.88
CA GLU A 96 4.55 19.45 7.06
C GLU A 96 5.27 18.76 5.89
N PHE A 97 4.53 18.11 4.98
CA PHE A 97 5.13 17.41 3.85
C PHE A 97 5.80 18.42 2.90
N PRO A 98 7.10 18.25 2.59
CA PRO A 98 7.78 19.11 1.62
C PRO A 98 7.10 19.08 0.25
N ASP A 99 6.61 17.89 -0.16
CA ASP A 99 5.77 17.73 -1.34
C ASP A 99 4.68 16.66 -1.13
N PRO A 100 3.47 17.04 -0.67
CA PRO A 100 2.39 16.10 -0.43
C PRO A 100 1.85 15.45 -1.72
N LEU A 101 2.07 16.07 -2.89
CA LEU A 101 1.60 15.54 -4.17
C LEU A 101 2.37 14.29 -4.62
N LEU A 102 3.52 14.04 -4.00
CA LEU A 102 4.46 12.99 -4.36
C LEU A 102 4.44 11.81 -3.38
N VAL A 103 3.70 11.94 -2.29
CA VAL A 103 3.51 10.89 -1.30
C VAL A 103 2.69 9.73 -1.88
N GLN A 104 3.31 8.55 -1.93
CA GLN A 104 2.70 7.31 -2.45
C GLN A 104 2.42 6.25 -1.38
N ALA A 105 3.13 6.31 -0.24
CA ALA A 105 2.96 5.41 0.88
C ALA A 105 3.08 6.16 2.22
N LEU A 106 2.14 5.90 3.12
CA LEU A 106 2.11 6.51 4.46
C LEU A 106 1.93 5.45 5.55
N PHE A 107 2.67 5.64 6.63
CA PHE A 107 2.55 4.86 7.86
C PHE A 107 2.17 5.81 8.98
N LEU A 108 0.94 5.72 9.46
CA LEU A 108 0.39 6.56 10.51
C LEU A 108 0.29 5.75 11.78
N HIS A 109 0.95 6.19 12.85
CA HIS A 109 0.90 5.50 14.15
C HIS A 109 0.53 6.45 15.29
N THR A 110 0.22 5.84 16.44
CA THR A 110 -0.08 6.51 17.73
C THR A 110 -1.25 7.48 17.71
N ALA A 111 -2.20 7.34 16.79
CA ALA A 111 -3.42 8.13 16.76
C ALA A 111 -4.49 7.59 17.73
N THR A 112 -5.21 8.47 18.44
CA THR A 112 -6.37 8.07 19.25
C THR A 112 -7.67 8.12 18.45
N THR A 113 -7.91 9.21 17.73
CA THR A 113 -8.97 9.31 16.72
C THR A 113 -8.35 9.88 15.46
N LEU A 114 -8.69 9.30 14.31
CA LEU A 114 -8.05 9.65 13.05
C LEU A 114 -9.10 9.91 11.97
N ASP A 115 -9.07 11.12 11.43
CA ASP A 115 -9.87 11.48 10.26
C ASP A 115 -9.00 11.48 9.00
N LEU A 116 -9.20 10.47 8.15
CA LEU A 116 -8.40 10.31 6.93
C LEU A 116 -8.79 11.30 5.83
N THR A 117 -9.86 12.09 5.98
CA THR A 117 -10.19 13.14 4.99
C THR A 117 -9.06 14.13 4.78
N ALA A 118 -8.19 14.33 5.78
CA ALA A 118 -7.01 15.17 5.67
C ALA A 118 -6.01 14.70 4.59
N LEU A 119 -6.06 13.42 4.19
CA LEU A 119 -5.24 12.86 3.11
C LEU A 119 -5.68 13.31 1.71
N ALA A 120 -6.75 14.11 1.57
CA ALA A 120 -7.12 14.70 0.29
C ALA A 120 -5.98 15.52 -0.37
N GLY A 121 -5.03 16.03 0.43
CA GLY A 121 -3.82 16.70 -0.04
C GLY A 121 -2.75 15.77 -0.64
N THR A 122 -2.88 14.45 -0.50
CA THR A 122 -1.93 13.45 -1.05
C THR A 122 -2.60 12.62 -2.15
N PRO A 123 -2.87 13.20 -3.33
CA PRO A 123 -3.68 12.58 -4.38
C PRO A 123 -3.03 11.34 -5.01
N ARG A 124 -1.71 11.15 -4.83
CA ARG A 124 -0.97 9.99 -5.34
C ARG A 124 -0.78 8.89 -4.30
N LEU A 125 -1.43 9.00 -3.14
CA LEU A 125 -1.34 7.97 -2.09
C LEU A 125 -1.95 6.66 -2.59
N ARG A 126 -1.14 5.60 -2.58
CA ARG A 126 -1.52 4.24 -3.01
C ARG A 126 -1.53 3.25 -1.86
N ARG A 127 -0.68 3.44 -0.86
CA ARG A 127 -0.57 2.55 0.30
C ARG A 127 -0.71 3.32 1.59
N LEU A 128 -1.56 2.81 2.49
CA LEU A 128 -1.78 3.42 3.77
C LEU A 128 -1.77 2.35 4.86
N PHE A 129 -0.86 2.51 5.81
CA PHE A 129 -0.85 1.77 7.06
C PHE A 129 -1.31 2.68 8.19
N VAL A 130 -2.32 2.25 8.93
CA VAL A 130 -2.87 2.98 10.08
C VAL A 130 -2.77 2.10 11.32
N ASN A 131 -2.13 2.62 12.35
CA ASN A 131 -2.20 2.10 13.70
C ASN A 131 -2.77 3.16 14.64
N ALA A 132 -4.06 3.02 14.94
CA ALA A 132 -4.81 3.89 15.82
C ALA A 132 -5.39 3.08 16.98
N THR A 133 -5.54 3.70 18.16
CA THR A 133 -6.12 3.02 19.33
C THR A 133 -7.64 3.20 19.44
N GLY A 134 -8.21 4.25 18.85
CA GLY A 134 -9.65 4.54 18.87
C GLY A 134 -10.26 4.56 17.47
N HIS A 135 -11.14 5.53 17.20
CA HIS A 135 -11.99 5.55 16.00
C HIS A 135 -11.28 6.12 14.75
N VAL A 136 -11.49 5.50 13.59
CA VAL A 136 -10.98 5.97 12.30
C VAL A 136 -12.13 6.26 11.34
N ARG A 137 -12.18 7.49 10.81
CA ARG A 137 -13.05 7.84 9.68
C ARG A 137 -12.33 7.52 8.38
N ALA A 138 -12.74 6.46 7.70
CA ALA A 138 -12.01 5.87 6.58
C ALA A 138 -12.29 6.54 5.21
N SER A 139 -12.31 7.87 5.15
CA SER A 139 -12.40 8.58 3.88
C SER A 139 -11.00 8.77 3.29
N VAL A 140 -10.67 8.07 2.21
CA VAL A 140 -9.31 8.04 1.65
C VAL A 140 -9.24 8.55 0.20
N PRO A 141 -8.06 8.91 -0.32
CA PRO A 141 -7.90 9.36 -1.70
C PRO A 141 -8.25 8.27 -2.73
N PRO A 142 -8.78 8.64 -3.90
CA PRO A 142 -9.38 7.69 -4.86
C PRO A 142 -8.37 6.77 -5.57
N LEU A 143 -7.06 6.99 -5.41
CA LEU A 143 -6.01 6.14 -5.96
C LEU A 143 -5.44 5.15 -4.92
N LEU A 144 -6.04 5.09 -3.72
CA LEU A 144 -5.60 4.15 -2.70
C LEU A 144 -5.85 2.71 -3.16
N GLU A 145 -4.81 1.89 -3.07
CA GLU A 145 -4.78 0.52 -3.58
C GLU A 145 -4.73 -0.51 -2.45
N SER A 146 -3.99 -0.18 -1.39
CA SER A 146 -3.80 -1.03 -0.22
C SER A 146 -4.02 -0.25 1.07
N LEU A 147 -4.91 -0.76 1.92
CA LEU A 147 -5.19 -0.23 3.24
C LEU A 147 -4.96 -1.32 4.29
N THR A 148 -4.04 -1.05 5.23
CA THR A 148 -3.91 -1.83 6.46
C THR A 148 -4.33 -0.96 7.63
N ILE A 149 -5.28 -1.42 8.42
CA ILE A 149 -5.82 -0.68 9.55
C ILE A 149 -5.86 -1.54 10.82
N THR A 150 -5.18 -1.05 11.85
CA THR A 150 -5.29 -1.52 13.21
C THR A 150 -6.00 -0.43 14.00
N SER A 151 -7.19 -0.74 14.52
CA SER A 151 -8.06 0.21 15.22
C SER A 151 -9.10 -0.53 16.06
N GLY A 152 -9.69 0.14 17.06
CA GLY A 152 -10.86 -0.38 17.77
C GLY A 152 -12.19 -0.16 17.05
N SER A 153 -12.27 0.81 16.12
CA SER A 153 -13.51 1.16 15.42
C SER A 153 -13.24 1.94 14.14
N VAL A 154 -13.96 1.61 13.06
CA VAL A 154 -13.81 2.26 11.75
C VAL A 154 -15.18 2.59 11.15
N ASP A 155 -15.31 3.78 10.56
CA ASP A 155 -16.45 4.15 9.71
C ASP A 155 -16.23 3.64 8.28
N TRP A 156 -16.64 2.39 8.02
CA TRP A 156 -16.46 1.73 6.72
C TRP A 156 -17.31 2.32 5.59
N ALA A 157 -18.42 2.99 5.92
CA ALA A 157 -19.33 3.53 4.91
C ALA A 157 -18.64 4.57 4.00
N ALA A 158 -17.59 5.24 4.51
CA ALA A 158 -16.78 6.18 3.75
C ALA A 158 -15.97 5.54 2.61
N LEU A 159 -15.75 4.21 2.65
CA LEU A 159 -15.06 3.48 1.59
C LEU A 159 -16.00 2.94 0.50
N ALA A 160 -17.31 3.06 0.66
CA ALA A 160 -18.26 2.50 -0.30
C ALA A 160 -18.02 3.05 -1.73
N GLY A 161 -17.88 2.14 -2.68
CA GLY A 161 -17.60 2.46 -4.08
C GLY A 161 -16.14 2.86 -4.37
N HIS A 162 -15.20 2.65 -3.44
CA HIS A 162 -13.80 3.01 -3.66
C HIS A 162 -13.24 2.31 -4.92
N PRO A 163 -12.73 3.07 -5.91
CA PRO A 163 -12.53 2.54 -7.27
C PRO A 163 -11.31 1.65 -7.41
N THR A 164 -10.27 1.84 -6.60
CA THR A 164 -8.96 1.18 -6.75
C THR A 164 -8.52 0.34 -5.56
N LEU A 165 -9.31 0.29 -4.48
CA LEU A 165 -8.89 -0.39 -3.25
C LEU A 165 -9.05 -1.89 -3.46
N TRP A 166 -7.95 -2.58 -3.70
CA TRP A 166 -7.95 -4.00 -4.04
C TRP A 166 -7.39 -4.88 -2.92
N GLU A 167 -6.63 -4.30 -1.98
CA GLU A 167 -6.12 -4.96 -0.78
C GLU A 167 -6.61 -4.27 0.50
N LEU A 168 -7.18 -5.06 1.41
CA LEU A 168 -7.61 -4.61 2.73
C LEU A 168 -7.19 -5.59 3.82
N THR A 169 -6.51 -5.08 4.84
CA THR A 169 -6.17 -5.81 6.07
C THR A 169 -6.75 -5.07 7.27
N VAL A 170 -7.52 -5.77 8.10
CA VAL A 170 -8.18 -5.18 9.27
C VAL A 170 -7.81 -5.95 10.54
N THR A 171 -7.32 -5.23 11.54
CA THR A 171 -7.04 -5.76 12.88
C THR A 171 -7.84 -4.99 13.93
N GLY A 172 -8.59 -5.71 14.78
CA GLY A 172 -9.28 -5.18 15.95
C GLY A 172 -10.65 -4.54 15.70
N ALA A 173 -10.86 -3.88 14.56
CA ALA A 173 -12.10 -3.15 14.30
C ALA A 173 -13.16 -4.06 13.64
N PRO A 174 -14.37 -4.19 14.21
CA PRO A 174 -15.40 -5.09 13.67
C PRO A 174 -15.82 -4.65 12.26
N VAL A 175 -16.06 -5.64 11.39
CA VAL A 175 -16.37 -5.45 9.98
C VAL A 175 -17.74 -6.03 9.66
N ARG A 176 -18.53 -5.31 8.85
CA ARG A 176 -19.75 -5.86 8.25
C ARG A 176 -19.47 -6.37 6.85
N ALA A 177 -19.93 -7.58 6.52
CA ALA A 177 -19.77 -8.13 5.17
C ALA A 177 -20.40 -7.23 4.09
N ALA A 178 -21.49 -6.53 4.42
CA ALA A 178 -22.12 -5.56 3.54
C ALA A 178 -21.22 -4.35 3.18
N ASP A 179 -20.34 -3.94 4.09
CA ASP A 179 -19.40 -2.84 3.82
C ASP A 179 -18.29 -3.30 2.84
N LEU A 180 -17.86 -4.55 2.96
CA LEU A 180 -16.90 -5.16 2.03
C LEU A 180 -17.50 -5.37 0.64
N ALA A 181 -18.77 -5.77 0.57
CA ALA A 181 -19.50 -5.91 -0.69
C ALA A 181 -19.65 -4.57 -1.45
N ALA A 182 -19.50 -3.44 -0.76
CA ALA A 182 -19.49 -2.12 -1.38
C ALA A 182 -18.13 -1.74 -2.00
N LEU A 183 -17.11 -2.60 -1.95
CA LEU A 183 -15.77 -2.35 -2.50
C LEU A 183 -15.58 -3.11 -3.82
N PRO A 184 -15.80 -2.47 -4.99
CA PRO A 184 -15.89 -3.17 -6.27
C PRO A 184 -14.56 -3.75 -6.78
N ALA A 185 -13.42 -3.24 -6.30
CA ALA A 185 -12.10 -3.68 -6.72
C ALA A 185 -11.42 -4.64 -5.72
N LEU A 186 -12.08 -4.98 -4.61
CA LEU A 186 -11.47 -5.76 -3.54
C LEU A 186 -11.21 -7.20 -3.99
N THR A 187 -9.95 -7.62 -3.97
CA THR A 187 -9.54 -8.97 -4.38
C THR A 187 -8.67 -9.68 -3.34
N ARG A 188 -8.02 -8.94 -2.44
CA ARG A 188 -7.20 -9.47 -1.35
C ARG A 188 -7.71 -8.93 -0.02
N LEU A 189 -8.04 -9.84 0.88
CA LEU A 189 -8.67 -9.53 2.15
C LEU A 189 -8.08 -10.34 3.29
N ASP A 190 -7.67 -9.65 4.36
CA ASP A 190 -7.29 -10.25 5.64
C ASP A 190 -8.16 -9.71 6.77
N LEU A 191 -8.94 -10.61 7.38
CA LEU A 191 -9.80 -10.33 8.52
C LEU A 191 -9.51 -11.28 9.70
N SER A 192 -8.36 -11.95 9.68
CA SER A 192 -8.02 -12.99 10.66
C SER A 192 -8.02 -12.47 12.11
N ALA A 193 -7.69 -11.20 12.31
CA ALA A 193 -7.60 -10.55 13.61
C ALA A 193 -8.78 -9.61 13.90
N THR A 194 -9.96 -9.86 13.33
CA THR A 194 -11.15 -9.06 13.63
C THR A 194 -12.45 -9.88 13.64
N GLU A 195 -13.49 -9.32 14.25
CA GLU A 195 -14.85 -9.86 14.21
C GLU A 195 -15.56 -9.46 12.91
N VAL A 196 -16.30 -10.40 12.34
CA VAL A 196 -17.08 -10.21 11.11
C VAL A 196 -18.52 -10.68 11.38
N ASP A 197 -19.50 -9.84 11.06
CA ASP A 197 -20.91 -10.11 11.37
C ASP A 197 -21.49 -11.32 10.63
N ASP A 198 -21.21 -11.43 9.33
CA ASP A 198 -21.65 -12.50 8.44
C ASP A 198 -20.48 -13.02 7.60
N VAL A 199 -19.74 -13.96 8.19
CA VAL A 199 -18.60 -14.60 7.51
C VAL A 199 -19.07 -15.40 6.28
N ALA A 200 -20.27 -15.95 6.27
CA ALA A 200 -20.77 -16.76 5.15
C ALA A 200 -20.95 -15.92 3.88
N ALA A 201 -21.36 -14.65 4.02
CA ALA A 201 -21.49 -13.70 2.93
C ALA A 201 -20.15 -13.36 2.24
N LEU A 202 -19.00 -13.59 2.88
CA LEU A 202 -17.68 -13.37 2.25
C LEU A 202 -17.48 -14.24 1.01
N ALA A 203 -18.18 -15.38 0.93
CA ALA A 203 -18.10 -16.26 -0.23
C ALA A 203 -18.76 -15.66 -1.50
N ASP A 204 -19.59 -14.63 -1.38
CA ASP A 204 -20.19 -13.92 -2.52
C ASP A 204 -19.28 -12.84 -3.12
N LEU A 205 -18.17 -12.52 -2.46
CA LEU A 205 -17.23 -11.50 -2.92
C LEU A 205 -16.29 -12.06 -4.01
N ASP A 206 -15.81 -11.21 -4.92
CA ASP A 206 -14.90 -11.59 -6.00
C ASP A 206 -13.43 -11.69 -5.56
N LEU A 207 -13.18 -12.38 -4.44
CA LEU A 207 -11.87 -12.47 -3.82
C LEU A 207 -10.96 -13.48 -4.52
N ARG A 208 -9.68 -13.09 -4.69
CA ARG A 208 -8.57 -13.94 -5.10
C ARG A 208 -7.79 -14.48 -3.91
N VAL A 209 -7.66 -13.67 -2.87
CA VAL A 209 -6.95 -14.03 -1.65
C VAL A 209 -7.79 -13.69 -0.44
N LEU A 210 -7.97 -14.67 0.44
CA LEU A 210 -8.74 -14.53 1.67
C LEU A 210 -7.96 -15.14 2.84
N ILE A 211 -7.71 -14.35 3.86
CA ILE A 211 -7.01 -14.75 5.08
C ILE A 211 -7.96 -14.58 6.26
N LEU A 212 -8.21 -15.68 6.97
CA LEU A 212 -9.14 -15.76 8.10
C LEU A 212 -8.54 -16.61 9.23
N ASN A 213 -9.11 -16.48 10.42
CA ASN A 213 -8.82 -17.36 11.55
C ASN A 213 -9.65 -18.65 11.51
N PRO A 214 -9.36 -19.66 12.36
CA PRO A 214 -10.02 -20.96 12.30
C PRO A 214 -11.55 -20.88 12.43
N GLY A 215 -12.04 -20.11 13.41
CA GLY A 215 -13.48 -20.00 13.69
C GLY A 215 -14.25 -19.28 12.59
N GLN A 216 -13.59 -18.42 11.82
CA GLN A 216 -14.16 -17.80 10.63
C GLN A 216 -14.20 -18.79 9.46
N TRP A 217 -13.10 -19.53 9.22
CA TRP A 217 -13.09 -20.58 8.20
C TRP A 217 -14.18 -21.64 8.44
N ASP A 218 -14.47 -21.98 9.70
CA ASP A 218 -15.55 -22.89 10.07
C ASP A 218 -16.95 -22.43 9.66
N LYS A 219 -17.14 -21.11 9.54
CA LYS A 219 -18.43 -20.50 9.16
C LYS A 219 -18.64 -20.46 7.63
N LEU A 220 -17.60 -20.71 6.84
CA LEU A 220 -17.70 -20.74 5.39
C LEU A 220 -18.18 -22.11 4.91
N ALA A 221 -19.39 -22.15 4.34
CA ALA A 221 -19.94 -23.35 3.70
C ALA A 221 -19.40 -23.56 2.27
N ARG A 222 -18.85 -22.51 1.65
CA ARG A 222 -18.26 -22.52 0.31
C ARG A 222 -17.19 -21.43 0.22
N LEU A 223 -16.28 -21.56 -0.75
CA LEU A 223 -15.25 -20.56 -1.00
C LEU A 223 -15.73 -19.50 -2.01
N PRO A 224 -15.13 -18.29 -2.01
CA PRO A 224 -15.25 -17.34 -3.11
C PRO A 224 -14.91 -18.00 -4.45
N ALA A 225 -15.71 -17.74 -5.48
CA ALA A 225 -15.63 -18.46 -6.76
C ALA A 225 -14.29 -18.29 -7.50
N ARG A 226 -13.55 -17.21 -7.21
CA ARG A 226 -12.27 -16.89 -7.83
C ARG A 226 -11.08 -17.02 -6.88
N LEU A 227 -11.28 -17.68 -5.73
CA LEU A 227 -10.23 -17.80 -4.73
C LEU A 227 -9.06 -18.62 -5.29
N VAL A 228 -7.86 -18.03 -5.24
CA VAL A 228 -6.59 -18.67 -5.65
C VAL A 228 -5.74 -18.98 -4.42
N CYS A 229 -5.85 -18.18 -3.37
CA CYS A 229 -5.10 -18.37 -2.14
C CYS A 229 -6.04 -18.24 -0.93
N ALA A 230 -6.11 -19.31 -0.14
CA ALA A 230 -6.64 -19.26 1.21
C ALA A 230 -5.46 -19.14 2.18
N GLY A 231 -5.52 -18.18 3.11
CA GLY A 231 -4.55 -18.03 4.18
C GLY A 231 -5.18 -18.31 5.55
N PHE A 232 -4.35 -18.80 6.46
CA PHE A 232 -4.75 -19.22 7.79
C PHE A 232 -3.83 -18.59 8.82
N VAL A 233 -4.42 -17.97 9.84
CA VAL A 233 -3.69 -17.41 10.98
C VAL A 233 -4.30 -18.00 12.26
N GLY A 234 -3.52 -18.83 12.95
CA GLY A 234 -3.93 -19.53 14.17
C GLY A 234 -3.17 -20.85 14.35
N ASP A 235 -3.50 -21.59 15.41
CA ASP A 235 -2.96 -22.93 15.64
C ASP A 235 -3.72 -23.98 14.81
N GLY A 236 -3.03 -25.02 14.32
CA GLY A 236 -3.67 -26.14 13.58
C GLY A 236 -3.66 -26.04 12.05
N ALA A 237 -2.66 -25.37 11.47
CA ALA A 237 -2.58 -25.11 10.03
C ALA A 237 -2.60 -26.37 9.13
N GLU A 238 -2.06 -27.51 9.58
CA GLU A 238 -2.00 -28.75 8.79
C GLU A 238 -3.37 -29.41 8.61
N ASP A 239 -4.19 -29.44 9.66
CA ASP A 239 -5.56 -29.98 9.64
C ASP A 239 -6.48 -29.09 8.78
N TRP A 240 -6.31 -27.77 8.92
CA TRP A 240 -7.03 -26.78 8.11
C TRP A 240 -6.75 -26.90 6.61
N ALA A 241 -5.48 -27.07 6.22
CA ALA A 241 -5.12 -27.18 4.81
C ALA A 241 -5.76 -28.42 4.15
N THR A 242 -5.93 -29.50 4.92
CA THR A 242 -6.62 -30.71 4.45
C THR A 242 -8.11 -30.45 4.26
N ARG A 243 -8.75 -29.80 5.22
CA ARG A 243 -10.19 -29.46 5.17
C ARG A 243 -10.54 -28.48 4.04
N ILE A 244 -9.71 -27.47 3.77
CA ILE A 244 -9.93 -26.55 2.63
C ILE A 244 -9.99 -27.30 1.30
N ARG A 245 -9.15 -28.32 1.12
CA ARG A 245 -9.16 -29.15 -0.10
C ARG A 245 -10.44 -29.98 -0.23
N GLU A 246 -11.09 -30.34 0.87
CA GLU A 246 -12.37 -31.06 0.85
C GLU A 246 -13.54 -30.13 0.44
N ILE A 247 -13.50 -28.87 0.86
CA ILE A 247 -14.52 -27.86 0.49
C ILE A 247 -14.38 -27.45 -0.98
N HIS A 248 -13.17 -27.51 -1.54
CA HIS A 248 -12.90 -27.19 -2.94
C HIS A 248 -11.90 -28.18 -3.55
N PRO A 249 -12.37 -29.38 -3.97
CA PRO A 249 -11.54 -30.29 -4.73
C PRO A 249 -11.27 -29.62 -6.09
N GLY A 250 -10.05 -29.10 -6.27
CA GLY A 250 -9.59 -28.63 -7.56
C GLY A 250 -9.64 -29.71 -8.63
#